data_AF-A0A969JY08-F1
#
_entry.id   AF-A0A969JY08-F1
#
_cell.length_a   1.000
_cell.length_b   1.000
_cell.length_c   1.000
_cell.angle_alpha   90.00
_cell.angle_beta   90.00
_cell.angle_gamma   90.00
#
_symmetry.space_group_name_H-M   'P 1'
#
loop_
_entity.id
_entity.type
_entity.pdbx_description
1 polymer ?
#
loop_
_entity_poly.entity_id
_entity_poly.type
_entity_poly.pdbx_seq_one_letter_code
_entity_poly.pdbx_strand_id
1 'polypeptide(L)'
;MLSGNTKTVQLLIEKGLDVNAITSWYNSPLLNIAAREGVAEIGQLLLDNGADPYLGDDWNDPALNVAAYFGQLAFVQMLLDNGIQVYTPNVNDKTALIHALEQNRTM
;
A
#
# COMPACT_ATOMS: atom_id res chain seq x y z
N MET A 1 11.85 -1.63 -9.99
CA MET A 1 10.65 -1.83 -10.82
C MET A 1 9.94 -3.11 -10.39
N LEU A 2 8.79 -3.00 -9.73
CA LEU A 2 7.99 -4.14 -9.30
C LEU A 2 7.04 -4.66 -10.39
N SER A 3 6.73 -3.86 -11.41
CA SER A 3 5.78 -4.19 -12.50
C SER A 3 6.17 -5.41 -13.35
N GLY A 4 7.45 -5.77 -13.41
CA GLY A 4 7.93 -7.02 -14.05
C GLY A 4 8.02 -8.22 -13.11
N ASN A 5 7.66 -8.06 -11.83
CA ASN A 5 7.97 -8.99 -10.75
C ASN A 5 6.74 -9.62 -10.10
N THR A 6 5.51 -9.40 -10.59
CA THR A 6 4.28 -9.97 -10.00
C THR A 6 4.35 -11.50 -9.88
N LYS A 7 4.84 -12.20 -10.91
CA LYS A 7 5.05 -13.67 -10.87
C LYS A 7 6.11 -14.08 -9.84
N THR A 8 7.16 -13.27 -9.68
CA THR A 8 8.20 -13.52 -8.68
C THR A 8 7.65 -13.32 -7.27
N VAL A 9 6.89 -12.25 -7.04
CA VAL A 9 6.24 -11.98 -5.74
C VAL A 9 5.29 -13.12 -5.39
N GLN A 10 4.47 -13.56 -6.35
CA GLN A 10 3.58 -14.71 -6.17
C GLN A 10 4.35 -15.99 -5.80
N LEU A 11 5.41 -16.31 -6.55
CA LEU A 11 6.25 -17.48 -6.25
C LEU A 11 6.90 -17.38 -4.86
N LEU A 12 7.34 -16.19 -4.44
CA LEU A 12 7.94 -16.01 -3.13
C LEU A 12 6.92 -16.21 -2.01
N ILE A 13 5.69 -15.70 -2.17
CA ILE A 13 4.59 -15.94 -1.23
C ILE A 13 4.29 -17.45 -1.12
N GLU A 14 4.21 -18.16 -2.25
CA GLU A 14 4.03 -19.62 -2.27
C GLU A 14 5.18 -20.39 -1.58
N LYS A 15 6.38 -19.80 -1.50
CA LYS A 15 7.53 -20.36 -0.80
C LYS A 15 7.58 -20.00 0.69
N GLY A 16 6.54 -19.34 1.22
CA GLY A 16 6.45 -18.96 2.62
C GLY A 16 7.15 -17.64 2.94
N LEU A 17 7.25 -16.73 1.97
CA LEU A 17 7.64 -15.35 2.25
C LEU A 17 6.69 -14.73 3.26
N ASP A 18 7.25 -14.15 4.32
CA ASP A 18 6.50 -13.32 5.25
C ASP A 18 6.08 -12.03 4.53
N VAL A 19 4.77 -11.90 4.27
CA VAL A 19 4.18 -10.76 3.54
C VAL A 19 4.33 -9.44 4.28
N ASN A 20 4.58 -9.49 5.60
CA ASN A 20 4.82 -8.32 6.45
C ASN A 20 6.31 -8.09 6.71
N ALA A 21 7.19 -8.86 6.05
CA ALA A 21 8.62 -8.65 6.14
C ALA A 21 8.99 -7.23 5.67
N ILE A 22 9.76 -6.55 6.50
CA ILE A 22 10.40 -5.29 6.14
C ILE A 22 11.61 -5.60 5.26
N THR A 23 11.71 -4.93 4.12
CA THR A 23 12.90 -5.05 3.29
C THR A 23 14.05 -4.26 3.92
N SER A 24 15.30 -4.67 3.71
CA SER A 24 16.47 -3.90 4.14
C SER A 24 16.58 -2.53 3.46
N TRP A 25 15.76 -2.30 2.43
CA TRP A 25 15.64 -1.05 1.71
C TRP A 25 14.59 -0.16 2.40
N TYR A 26 15.06 0.83 3.16
CA TYR A 26 14.24 1.77 3.93
C TYR A 26 13.26 1.11 4.93
N ASN A 27 13.66 -0.01 5.55
CA ASN A 27 12.84 -0.85 6.45
C ASN A 27 11.34 -0.90 6.11
N SER A 28 11.02 -0.96 4.81
CA SER A 28 9.67 -0.77 4.34
C SER A 28 9.03 -2.14 4.05
N PRO A 29 7.78 -2.35 4.47
CA PRO A 29 7.00 -3.51 4.04
C PRO A 29 6.85 -3.54 2.52
N LEU A 30 6.73 -4.75 1.95
CA LEU A 30 6.52 -4.91 0.49
C LEU A 30 5.30 -4.14 -0.01
N LEU A 31 4.26 -4.02 0.81
CA LEU A 31 3.06 -3.27 0.48
C LEU A 31 3.33 -1.77 0.30
N ASN A 32 4.21 -1.16 1.11
CA ASN A 32 4.61 0.24 0.97
C ASN A 32 5.44 0.48 -0.30
N ILE A 33 6.27 -0.50 -0.69
CA ILE A 33 7.02 -0.42 -1.95
C ILE A 33 6.05 -0.51 -3.14
N ALA A 34 5.08 -1.42 -3.10
CA ALA A 34 4.04 -1.51 -4.11
C ALA A 34 3.19 -0.23 -4.18
N ALA A 35 2.88 0.36 -3.03
CA ALA A 35 2.16 1.62 -2.91
C ALA A 35 2.92 2.80 -3.54
N ARG A 36 4.22 2.92 -3.28
CA ARG A 36 5.08 3.95 -3.88
C ARG A 36 5.15 3.82 -5.42
N GLU A 37 5.29 2.59 -5.91
CA GLU A 37 5.40 2.31 -7.35
C GLU A 37 4.04 2.28 -8.05
N GLY A 38 2.92 2.30 -7.31
CA GLY A 38 1.56 2.27 -7.85
C GLY A 38 1.13 0.93 -8.43
N VAL A 39 1.79 -0.17 -8.08
CA VAL A 39 1.51 -1.50 -8.65
C VAL A 39 0.35 -2.17 -7.92
N ALA A 40 -0.88 -1.78 -8.27
CA ALA A 40 -2.09 -2.22 -7.58
C ALA A 40 -2.29 -3.75 -7.62
N GLU A 41 -1.87 -4.46 -8.68
CA GLU A 41 -1.99 -5.92 -8.72
C GLU A 41 -1.13 -6.61 -7.65
N ILE A 42 0.08 -6.10 -7.40
CA ILE A 42 0.95 -6.62 -6.32
C ILE A 42 0.37 -6.23 -4.96
N GLY A 43 -0.15 -5.01 -4.83
CA GLY A 43 -0.84 -4.57 -3.61
C GLY A 43 -1.98 -5.49 -3.24
N GLN A 44 -2.87 -5.79 -4.19
CA GLN A 44 -3.99 -6.71 -3.97
C GLN A 44 -3.50 -8.12 -3.61
N LEU A 45 -2.52 -8.66 -4.34
CA LEU A 45 -1.95 -9.98 -4.05
C LEU A 45 -1.40 -10.06 -2.62
N LEU A 46 -0.71 -9.02 -2.14
CA LEU A 46 -0.17 -8.95 -0.79
C LEU A 46 -1.29 -8.91 0.26
N LEU A 47 -2.33 -8.10 0.04
CA LEU A 47 -3.50 -8.01 0.92
C LEU A 47 -4.26 -9.34 1.01
N ASP A 48 -4.47 -10.00 -0.13
CA ASP A 48 -5.13 -11.32 -0.20
C ASP A 48 -4.37 -12.39 0.58
N ASN A 49 -3.06 -12.20 0.80
CA ASN A 49 -2.19 -13.08 1.58
C ASN A 49 -1.91 -12.56 3.00
N GLY A 50 -2.67 -11.57 3.48
CA GLY A 50 -2.63 -11.11 4.87
C GLY A 50 -1.58 -10.05 5.19
N ALA A 51 -1.12 -9.29 4.19
CA ALA A 51 -0.30 -8.11 4.45
C ALA A 51 -1.08 -7.09 5.30
N ASP A 52 -0.45 -6.55 6.33
CA ASP A 52 -1.02 -5.53 7.21
C ASP A 52 -0.95 -4.16 6.50
N PRO A 53 -2.09 -3.57 6.12
CA PRO A 53 -2.14 -2.29 5.42
C PRO A 53 -1.74 -1.10 6.30
N TYR A 54 -1.72 -1.27 7.62
CA TYR A 54 -1.36 -0.25 8.59
C TYR A 54 0.11 -0.32 9.00
N LEU A 55 0.85 -1.34 8.53
CA LEU A 55 2.29 -1.40 8.75
C LEU A 55 2.96 -0.24 8.02
N GLY A 56 3.70 0.55 8.79
CA GLY A 56 4.36 1.75 8.31
C GLY A 56 5.68 1.46 7.62
N ASP A 57 6.10 2.36 6.74
CA ASP A 57 7.48 2.44 6.27
C ASP A 57 8.42 3.03 7.35
N ASP A 58 9.66 3.39 6.97
CA ASP A 58 10.64 4.05 7.85
C ASP A 58 10.12 5.32 8.54
N TRP A 59 9.12 6.00 7.97
CA TRP A 59 8.48 7.17 8.56
C TRP A 59 7.21 6.85 9.34
N ASN A 60 6.93 5.55 9.53
CA ASN A 60 5.70 5.04 10.11
C ASN A 60 4.46 5.44 9.29
N ASP A 61 4.63 5.70 7.98
CA ASP A 61 3.53 6.01 7.06
C ASP A 61 2.98 4.69 6.46
N PRO A 62 1.68 4.37 6.64
CA PRO A 62 1.07 3.18 6.06
C PRO A 62 0.96 3.28 4.53
N ALA A 63 0.71 2.15 3.87
CA ALA A 63 0.67 2.04 2.41
C ALA A 63 -0.27 3.07 1.74
N LEU A 64 -1.41 3.37 2.37
CA LEU A 64 -2.36 4.36 1.88
C LEU A 64 -1.77 5.77 1.79
N ASN A 65 -1.03 6.20 2.82
CA ASN A 65 -0.39 7.51 2.86
C ASN A 65 0.76 7.60 1.86
N VAL A 66 1.53 6.51 1.73
CA VAL A 66 2.61 6.42 0.74
C VAL A 66 2.06 6.55 -0.67
N ALA A 67 1.02 5.78 -1.01
CA ALA A 67 0.38 5.84 -2.33
C ALA A 67 -0.17 7.25 -2.63
N ALA A 68 -0.81 7.89 -1.65
CA ALA A 68 -1.34 9.25 -1.81
C ALA A 68 -0.23 10.28 -2.03
N TYR A 69 0.87 10.20 -1.29
CA TYR A 69 2.02 11.10 -1.44
C TYR A 69 2.65 11.02 -2.84
N PHE A 70 2.73 9.83 -3.43
CA PHE A 70 3.24 9.62 -4.78
C PHE A 70 2.15 9.78 -5.87
N GLY A 71 0.91 10.12 -5.52
CA GLY A 71 -0.19 10.35 -6.47
C GLY A 71 -0.70 9.07 -7.15
N GLN A 72 -0.53 7.91 -6.52
CA GLN A 72 -0.86 6.60 -7.08
C GLN A 72 -2.35 6.28 -6.93
N LEU A 73 -3.18 6.99 -7.71
CA LEU A 73 -4.66 6.97 -7.61
C LEU A 73 -5.27 5.57 -7.65
N ALA A 74 -4.83 4.72 -8.59
CA ALA A 74 -5.35 3.35 -8.72
C ALA A 74 -5.03 2.50 -7.48
N PHE A 75 -3.85 2.70 -6.87
CA PHE A 75 -3.45 2.00 -5.67
C PHE A 75 -4.24 2.49 -4.45
N VAL A 76 -4.42 3.81 -4.31
CA VAL A 76 -5.25 4.41 -3.25
C VAL A 76 -6.68 3.87 -3.35
N GLN A 77 -7.27 3.89 -4.55
CA GLN A 77 -8.61 3.37 -4.76
C GLN A 77 -8.73 1.88 -4.41
N MET A 78 -7.75 1.06 -4.81
CA MET A 78 -7.70 -0.36 -4.45
C MET A 78 -7.65 -0.57 -2.93
N LEU A 79 -6.82 0.19 -2.21
CA LEU A 79 -6.75 0.08 -0.75
C LEU A 79 -8.10 0.46 -0.10
N LEU A 80 -8.69 1.57 -0.54
CA LEU A 80 -10.00 1.99 -0.06
C LEU A 80 -11.07 0.92 -0.40
N ASP A 81 -10.99 0.25 -1.55
CA ASP A 81 -11.98 -0.78 -1.99
C ASP A 81 -11.91 -2.01 -1.07
N ASN A 82 -10.74 -2.30 -0.52
CA ASN A 82 -10.53 -3.31 0.52
C ASN A 82 -10.96 -2.84 1.93
N GLY A 83 -11.61 -1.67 2.05
CA GLY A 83 -12.13 -1.14 3.32
C GLY A 83 -11.07 -0.54 4.24
N ILE A 84 -9.83 -0.38 3.75
CA ILE A 84 -8.72 0.19 4.51
C ILE A 84 -9.02 1.66 4.77
N GLN A 85 -9.07 2.02 6.04
CA GLN A 85 -9.39 3.37 6.47
C GLN A 85 -8.14 4.24 6.48
N VAL A 86 -8.33 5.55 6.35
CA VAL A 86 -7.28 6.52 6.60
C VAL A 86 -6.78 6.37 8.03
N TYR A 87 -5.51 6.00 8.17
CA TYR A 87 -4.80 6.03 9.44
C TYR A 87 -3.85 7.23 9.45
N THR A 88 -4.21 8.27 10.20
CA THR A 88 -3.39 9.47 10.35
C THR A 88 -3.35 9.94 11.81
N PRO A 89 -2.17 9.99 12.43
CA PRO A 89 -1.97 10.76 13.67
C PRO A 89 -1.66 12.24 13.42
N ASN A 90 -1.39 12.67 12.18
CA ASN A 90 -1.13 14.09 11.87
C ASN A 90 -1.74 14.51 10.51
N VAL A 91 -2.48 15.61 10.56
CA VAL A 91 -3.33 16.15 9.50
C VAL A 91 -2.54 17.20 8.70
N ASN A 92 -1.86 16.78 7.64
CA ASN A 92 -1.22 17.70 6.68
C ASN A 92 -1.55 17.28 5.24
N ASP A 93 -1.28 18.16 4.26
CA ASP A 93 -1.56 18.12 2.81
C ASP A 93 -1.53 16.74 2.10
N LYS A 94 -0.81 15.76 2.66
CA LYS A 94 -0.73 14.36 2.20
C LYS A 94 -2.09 13.63 2.14
N THR A 95 -3.08 14.01 2.96
CA THR A 95 -4.38 13.32 3.07
C THR A 95 -5.48 13.92 2.17
N ALA A 96 -5.22 15.06 1.53
CA ALA A 96 -6.22 15.77 0.73
C ALA A 96 -6.77 14.91 -0.42
N LEU A 97 -5.88 14.14 -1.08
CA LEU A 97 -6.27 13.21 -2.12
C LEU A 97 -7.15 12.07 -1.60
N ILE A 98 -6.82 11.53 -0.42
CA ILE A 98 -7.57 10.40 0.15
C ILE A 98 -8.97 10.84 0.56
N HIS A 99 -9.08 11.99 1.24
CA HIS A 99 -10.39 12.53 1.62
C HIS A 99 -11.27 12.84 0.42
N ALA A 100 -10.71 13.32 -0.71
CA ALA A 100 -11.47 13.54 -1.93
C ALA A 100 -12.08 12.22 -2.48
N LEU A 101 -11.34 11.11 -2.38
CA LEU A 101 -11.80 9.79 -2.84
C LEU A 101 -12.80 9.16 -1.85
N GLU A 102 -12.64 9.37 -0.55
CA GLU A 102 -13.60 8.92 0.47
C GLU A 102 -14.97 9.60 0.31
N GLN A 103 -15.00 10.93 0.11
CA GLN A 103 -16.25 11.66 -0.10
C GLN A 103 -17.00 11.22 -1.36
N ASN A 104 -16.28 10.80 -2.40
CA ASN A 104 -16.88 10.28 -3.62
C ASN A 104 -17.53 8.89 -3.44
N ARG A 105 -17.20 8.16 -2.36
CA ARG A 105 -17.82 6.86 -2.05
C ARG A 105 -19.08 6.96 -1.22
N THR A 106 -19.21 8.04 -0.44
CA THR A 106 -20.33 8.24 0.48
C THR A 106 -21.48 9.05 -0.15
N MET A 107 -21.30 9.53 -1.38
CA MET A 107 -22.33 10.18 -2.22
C MET A 107 -23.03 9.17 -3.12
#